data_AF-A0A9P3UN13-F1
#
_entry.id   AF-A0A9P3UN13-F1
#
_cell.length_a   1.000
_cell.length_b   1.000
_cell.length_c   1.000
_cell.angle_alpha   90.00
_cell.angle_beta   90.00
_cell.angle_gamma   90.00
#
_symmetry.space_group_name_H-M   'P 1'
#
loop_
_entity.id
_entity.type
_entity.pdbx_description
1 polymer ?
#
loop_
_entity_poly.entity_id
_entity_poly.type
_entity_poly.pdbx_seq_one_letter_code
_entity_poly.pdbx_strand_id
1 'polypeptide(L)'
;MTGSVIDLTYNRWSILASDLESSGKKLKGEAAPTPDEYVLRPSWQRIGLCTAHLIFGAGIAAALLVTQTRFIRTVAILPPSASEGRRVFIQCAHNFRKNGIVFPISQCSLRDGRNETEMILRADGERGHWYIGFEDAVVNGRRVALPQARAEVLAEWENKPVANFVSKPQVKVDSRWKSGPIRRAGGN
;
A
#
# COMPACT_ATOMS: atom_id res chain seq x y z
N MET A 1 -6.68 -7.42 -33.49
CA MET A 1 -5.23 -7.10 -33.38
C MET A 1 -4.87 -7.10 -31.90
N THR A 2 -4.29 -8.18 -31.40
CA THR A 2 -3.70 -8.21 -30.06
C THR A 2 -2.31 -7.59 -30.17
N GLY A 3 -2.22 -6.27 -30.07
CA GLY A 3 -0.94 -5.57 -30.09
C GLY A 3 -0.16 -5.91 -28.83
N SER A 4 0.67 -6.94 -28.88
CA SER A 4 1.56 -7.26 -27.79
C SER A 4 2.60 -6.15 -27.68
N VAL A 5 2.97 -5.80 -26.45
CA VAL A 5 4.06 -4.89 -26.14
C VAL A 5 5.39 -5.37 -26.77
N ILE A 6 5.50 -6.69 -26.95
CA ILE A 6 6.60 -7.35 -27.65
C ILE A 6 6.57 -7.01 -29.14
N ASP A 7 5.39 -7.04 -29.79
CA ASP A 7 5.25 -6.65 -31.20
C ASP A 7 5.61 -5.19 -31.41
N LEU A 8 5.21 -4.31 -30.48
CA LEU A 8 5.55 -2.88 -30.56
C LEU A 8 7.06 -2.66 -30.42
N THR A 9 7.73 -3.45 -29.58
CA THR A 9 9.19 -3.41 -29.42
C THR A 9 9.91 -3.98 -30.64
N TYR A 10 9.44 -5.12 -31.17
CA TYR A 10 10.01 -5.77 -32.34
C TYR A 10 9.88 -4.90 -33.60
N ASN A 11 8.71 -4.31 -33.83
CA ASN A 11 8.45 -3.39 -34.94
C ASN A 11 9.22 -2.06 -34.83
N ARG A 12 9.71 -1.71 -33.64
CA ARG A 12 10.54 -0.52 -33.40
C ARG A 12 12.01 -0.85 -33.19
N TRP A 13 12.41 -2.11 -33.36
CA TRP A 13 13.79 -2.55 -33.12
C TRP A 13 14.71 -2.22 -34.31
N SER A 14 14.18 -2.35 -35.52
CA SER A 14 14.83 -1.99 -36.77
C SER A 14 14.13 -0.82 -37.45
N ILE A 15 14.79 -0.29 -38.48
CA ILE A 15 14.25 0.70 -39.40
C ILE A 15 14.76 0.34 -40.80
N LEU A 16 13.96 0.62 -41.82
CA LEU A 16 14.41 0.45 -43.19
C LEU A 16 15.57 1.41 -43.49
N ALA A 17 16.63 0.92 -44.12
CA ALA A 17 17.79 1.73 -44.49
C ALA A 17 17.36 2.94 -45.33
N SER A 18 16.41 2.75 -46.23
CA SER A 18 15.82 3.81 -47.03
C SER A 18 15.10 4.89 -46.21
N ASP A 19 14.56 4.57 -45.02
CA ASP A 19 13.92 5.54 -44.14
C ASP A 19 14.97 6.43 -43.43
N LEU A 20 16.11 5.84 -43.04
CA LEU A 20 17.25 6.58 -42.51
C LEU A 20 17.86 7.48 -43.58
N GLU A 21 18.10 6.93 -44.77
CA GLU A 21 18.67 7.65 -45.88
C GLU A 21 17.71 8.71 -46.43
N SER A 22 16.40 8.44 -46.50
CA SER A 22 15.41 9.45 -46.88
C SER A 22 15.28 10.55 -45.84
N SER A 23 15.42 10.26 -44.54
CA SER A 23 15.49 11.29 -43.50
C SER A 23 16.75 12.15 -43.65
N GLY A 24 17.90 11.52 -43.93
CA GLY A 24 19.16 12.19 -44.19
C GLY A 24 19.17 13.01 -45.49
N LYS A 25 18.52 12.52 -46.55
CA LYS A 25 18.37 13.21 -47.83
C LYS A 25 17.31 14.29 -47.79
N LYS A 26 16.23 14.14 -47.00
CA LYS A 26 15.24 15.21 -46.74
C LYS A 26 15.87 16.38 -45.99
N LEU A 27 16.84 16.12 -45.12
CA LEU A 27 17.68 17.16 -44.51
C LEU A 27 18.64 17.83 -45.51
N LYS A 28 18.97 17.17 -46.63
CA LYS A 28 19.92 17.63 -47.66
C LYS A 28 19.29 18.04 -49.00
N GLY A 29 17.98 17.90 -49.17
CA GLY A 29 17.25 18.27 -50.40
C GLY A 29 17.33 17.28 -51.57
N GLU A 30 17.68 16.01 -51.35
CA GLU A 30 17.88 15.01 -52.41
C GLU A 30 16.76 13.95 -52.50
N ALA A 31 16.62 13.32 -53.68
CA ALA A 31 15.59 12.30 -53.94
C ALA A 31 15.82 10.99 -53.15
N ALA A 32 14.72 10.42 -52.64
CA ALA A 32 14.74 9.28 -51.72
C ALA A 32 15.25 7.97 -52.39
N PRO A 33 16.00 7.12 -51.66
CA PRO A 33 16.52 5.84 -52.15
C PRO A 33 15.49 4.69 -52.06
N THR A 34 15.72 3.63 -52.84
CA THR A 34 14.88 2.42 -52.89
C THR A 34 15.09 1.49 -51.68
N PRO A 35 14.06 0.76 -51.22
CA PRO A 35 14.02 0.16 -49.88
C PRO A 35 14.33 -1.36 -49.88
N ASP A 36 15.60 -1.77 -49.73
CA ASP A 36 15.95 -3.21 -49.78
C ASP A 36 16.53 -3.81 -48.49
N GLU A 37 16.94 -3.01 -47.50
CA GLU A 37 17.61 -3.52 -46.29
C GLU A 37 17.07 -2.92 -44.98
N TYR A 38 16.91 -3.76 -43.94
CA TYR A 38 16.57 -3.32 -42.58
C TYR A 38 17.83 -3.19 -41.73
N VAL A 39 18.03 -2.04 -41.11
CA VAL A 39 19.16 -1.76 -40.22
C VAL A 39 18.66 -1.60 -38.78
N LEU A 40 19.48 -2.01 -37.82
CA LEU A 40 19.17 -1.81 -36.40
C LEU A 40 19.12 -0.32 -36.06
N ARG A 41 18.15 0.08 -35.25
CA ARG A 41 18.12 1.44 -34.70
C ARG A 41 19.31 1.67 -33.77
N PRO A 42 19.75 2.93 -33.58
CA PRO A 42 20.81 3.27 -32.63
C PRO A 42 20.61 2.61 -31.27
N SER A 43 21.69 2.13 -30.67
CA SER A 43 21.65 1.41 -29.38
C SER A 43 20.93 2.21 -28.29
N TRP A 44 21.12 3.54 -28.25
CA TRP A 44 20.46 4.40 -27.28
C TRP A 44 18.92 4.39 -27.40
N GLN A 45 18.37 4.30 -28.62
CA GLN A 45 16.92 4.24 -28.83
C GLN A 45 16.34 2.94 -28.31
N ARG A 46 17.06 1.84 -28.54
CA ARG A 46 16.69 0.50 -28.06
C ARG A 46 16.78 0.41 -26.54
N ILE A 47 17.86 0.94 -25.95
CA ILE A 47 18.02 1.03 -24.49
C ILE A 47 16.89 1.87 -23.89
N GLY A 48 16.60 3.06 -24.44
CA GLY A 48 15.52 3.92 -23.98
C GLY A 48 14.16 3.22 -24.01
N LEU A 49 13.85 2.49 -25.09
CA LEU A 49 12.62 1.72 -25.21
C LEU A 49 12.54 0.59 -24.16
N CYS A 50 13.61 -0.18 -23.96
CA CYS A 50 13.65 -1.23 -22.94
C CYS A 50 13.50 -0.67 -21.53
N THR A 51 14.20 0.43 -21.22
CA THR A 51 14.11 1.10 -19.92
C THR A 51 12.69 1.61 -19.67
N ALA A 52 12.04 2.21 -20.67
CA ALA A 52 10.65 2.66 -20.54
C ALA A 52 9.69 1.51 -20.23
N HIS A 53 9.84 0.36 -20.91
CA HIS A 53 9.03 -0.83 -20.63
C HIS A 53 9.26 -1.39 -19.22
N LEU A 54 10.51 -1.46 -18.80
CA LEU A 54 10.86 -1.95 -17.46
C LEU A 54 10.29 -1.04 -16.37
N ILE A 55 10.44 0.28 -16.52
CA ILE A 55 9.88 1.26 -15.58
C ILE A 55 8.35 1.17 -15.55
N PHE A 56 7.71 1.06 -16.71
CA PHE A 56 6.25 0.97 -16.78
C PHE A 56 5.73 -0.31 -16.13
N GLY A 57 6.32 -1.47 -16.43
CA GLY A 57 5.94 -2.75 -15.83
C GLY A 57 6.20 -2.78 -14.32
N ALA A 58 7.37 -2.33 -13.88
CA ALA A 58 7.70 -2.23 -12.47
C ALA A 58 6.78 -1.25 -11.73
N GLY A 59 6.43 -0.13 -12.37
CA GLY A 59 5.49 0.86 -11.84
C GLY A 59 4.09 0.29 -11.63
N ILE A 60 3.57 -0.45 -12.62
CA ILE A 60 2.27 -1.15 -12.47
C ILE A 60 2.33 -2.18 -11.35
N ALA A 61 3.39 -2.99 -11.28
CA ALA A 61 3.55 -4.00 -10.23
C ALA A 61 3.60 -3.35 -8.84
N ALA A 62 4.37 -2.27 -8.68
CA ALA A 62 4.44 -1.50 -7.44
C ALA A 62 3.07 -0.90 -7.07
N ALA A 63 2.35 -0.31 -8.03
CA ALA A 63 1.02 0.22 -7.81
C ALA A 63 0.05 -0.87 -7.36
N LEU A 64 0.07 -2.05 -7.98
CA LEU A 64 -0.75 -3.19 -7.58
C LEU A 64 -0.44 -3.63 -6.14
N LEU A 65 0.83 -3.76 -5.76
CA LEU A 65 1.23 -4.11 -4.39
C LEU A 65 0.78 -3.06 -3.37
N VAL A 66 0.92 -1.77 -3.69
CA VAL A 66 0.45 -0.67 -2.82
C VAL A 66 -1.07 -0.71 -2.69
N THR A 67 -1.82 -0.98 -3.76
CA THR A 67 -3.29 -1.07 -3.69
C THR A 67 -3.80 -2.32 -2.95
N GLN A 68 -3.02 -3.42 -2.93
CA GLN A 68 -3.36 -4.62 -2.16
C GLN A 68 -3.14 -4.44 -0.66
N THR A 69 -2.20 -3.59 -0.26
CA THR A 69 -1.96 -3.30 1.16
C THR A 69 -2.99 -2.31 1.69
N ARG A 70 -3.93 -2.81 2.50
CA ARG A 70 -5.03 -2.02 3.04
C ARG A 70 -4.63 -1.29 4.32
N PHE A 71 -3.81 -0.25 4.20
CA PHE A 71 -3.51 0.65 5.32
C PHE A 71 -4.63 1.65 5.54
N ILE A 72 -5.11 1.71 6.77
CA ILE A 72 -6.13 2.66 7.22
C ILE A 72 -5.46 4.00 7.50
N ARG A 73 -5.98 5.04 6.86
CA ARG A 73 -5.63 6.44 7.09
C ARG A 73 -6.45 7.06 8.20
N THR A 74 -7.70 6.65 8.33
CA THR A 74 -8.63 7.17 9.34
C THR A 74 -9.55 6.06 9.81
N VAL A 75 -9.62 5.87 11.13
CA VAL A 75 -10.61 5.04 11.81
C VAL A 75 -11.47 5.96 12.66
N ALA A 76 -12.79 5.81 12.59
CA ALA A 76 -13.70 6.45 13.52
C ALA A 76 -14.71 5.44 14.03
N ILE A 77 -14.92 5.39 15.35
CA ILE A 77 -15.97 4.57 15.93
C ILE A 77 -17.20 5.47 16.09
N LEU A 78 -18.24 5.13 15.33
CA LEU A 78 -19.48 5.88 15.27
C LEU A 78 -20.40 5.44 16.41
N PRO A 79 -21.15 6.38 17.02
CA PRO A 79 -22.14 6.05 18.02
C PRO A 79 -23.24 5.16 17.43
N PRO A 80 -23.96 4.39 18.28
CA PRO A 80 -25.11 3.63 17.82
C PRO A 80 -26.16 4.59 17.24
N SER A 81 -26.88 4.13 16.23
CA SER A 81 -28.05 4.82 15.67
C SER A 81 -29.33 4.10 16.09
N ALA A 82 -30.50 4.72 15.89
CA ALA A 82 -31.78 4.20 16.40
C ALA A 82 -32.07 2.73 16.03
N SER A 83 -31.53 2.23 14.92
CA SER A 83 -31.72 0.85 14.43
C SER A 83 -30.44 0.01 14.39
N GLU A 84 -29.27 0.60 14.62
CA GLU A 84 -27.97 -0.08 14.43
C GLU A 84 -27.05 0.18 15.62
N GLY A 85 -26.32 -0.85 16.06
CA GLY A 85 -25.31 -0.72 17.10
C GLY A 85 -24.15 0.19 16.71
N ARG A 86 -23.09 0.21 17.52
CA ARG A 86 -21.85 0.94 17.20
C ARG A 86 -21.27 0.45 15.89
N ARG A 87 -20.69 1.38 15.12
CA ARG A 87 -20.12 1.09 13.79
C ARG A 87 -18.71 1.62 13.70
N VAL A 88 -17.92 1.04 12.83
CA VAL A 88 -16.54 1.42 12.57
C VAL A 88 -16.48 1.94 11.15
N PHE A 89 -16.13 3.21 11.01
CA PHE A 89 -15.81 3.83 9.74
C PHE A 89 -14.32 3.71 9.49
N ILE A 90 -13.95 3.19 8.32
CA ILE A 90 -12.57 3.11 7.88
C ILE A 90 -12.37 3.83 6.55
N GLN A 91 -11.24 4.52 6.45
CA GLN A 91 -10.78 5.15 5.23
C GLN A 91 -9.40 4.65 4.86
N CYS A 92 -9.25 4.12 3.65
CA CYS A 92 -7.99 3.60 3.11
C CYS A 92 -7.55 4.40 1.89
N ALA A 93 -6.37 4.10 1.36
CA ALA A 93 -5.87 4.73 0.14
C ALA A 93 -6.83 4.57 -1.07
N HIS A 94 -7.55 3.45 -1.15
CA HIS A 94 -8.51 3.18 -2.23
C HIS A 94 -9.84 3.96 -2.10
N ASN A 95 -10.18 4.46 -0.91
CA ASN A 95 -11.41 5.23 -0.66
C ASN A 95 -11.06 6.66 -0.31
N PHE A 96 -10.88 7.49 -1.34
CA PHE A 96 -10.39 8.85 -1.18
C PHE A 96 -11.50 9.86 -0.83
N ARG A 97 -11.14 10.97 -0.17
CA ARG A 97 -12.02 12.08 0.27
C ARG A 97 -13.08 11.70 1.31
N LYS A 98 -14.36 11.85 0.97
CA LYS A 98 -15.49 11.62 1.89
C LYS A 98 -16.02 10.19 1.82
N ASN A 99 -15.30 9.31 1.11
CA ASN A 99 -15.68 7.92 0.92
C ASN A 99 -14.92 7.06 1.94
N GLY A 100 -15.62 6.11 2.53
CA GLY A 100 -15.05 5.09 3.42
C GLY A 100 -15.99 3.90 3.52
N ILE A 101 -15.59 2.89 4.26
CA ILE A 101 -16.40 1.69 4.49
C ILE A 101 -16.86 1.72 5.93
N VAL A 102 -18.11 1.34 6.17
CA VAL A 102 -18.69 1.25 7.50
C VAL A 102 -19.03 -0.20 7.77
N PHE A 103 -18.58 -0.70 8.93
CA PHE A 103 -18.92 -2.03 9.41
C PHE A 103 -19.58 -1.95 10.79
N PRO A 104 -20.52 -2.83 11.13
CA PRO A 104 -20.94 -3.02 12.51
C PRO A 104 -19.73 -3.43 13.36
N ILE A 105 -19.53 -2.79 14.51
CA ILE A 105 -18.38 -3.13 15.38
C ILE A 105 -18.46 -4.59 15.87
N SER A 106 -19.67 -5.14 15.98
CA SER A 106 -19.92 -6.52 16.36
C SER A 106 -19.40 -7.54 15.35
N GLN A 107 -19.20 -7.14 14.10
CA GLN A 107 -18.61 -7.95 13.03
C GLN A 107 -17.12 -7.66 12.85
N CYS A 108 -16.52 -6.84 13.71
CA CYS A 108 -15.14 -6.43 13.60
C CYS A 108 -14.32 -6.98 14.76
N SER A 109 -13.13 -7.49 14.46
CA SER A 109 -12.14 -7.90 15.46
C SER A 109 -10.83 -7.13 15.27
N LEU A 110 -10.24 -6.71 16.38
CA LEU A 110 -8.91 -6.15 16.43
C LEU A 110 -7.91 -7.22 16.89
N ARG A 111 -6.75 -7.24 16.23
CA ARG A 111 -5.62 -8.10 16.57
C ARG A 111 -4.34 -7.29 16.60
N ASP A 112 -3.34 -7.81 17.29
CA ASP A 112 -2.00 -7.25 17.24
C ASP A 112 -1.42 -7.39 15.82
N GLY A 113 -0.71 -6.36 15.36
CA GLY A 113 0.05 -6.40 14.12
C GLY A 113 1.42 -7.07 14.31
N ARG A 114 2.33 -6.83 13.36
CA ARG A 114 3.71 -7.35 13.37
C ARG A 114 4.53 -6.82 14.54
N ASN A 115 4.20 -5.63 15.04
CA ASN A 115 4.87 -4.97 16.15
C ASN A 115 3.89 -4.05 16.91
N GLU A 116 4.39 -3.29 17.88
CA GLU A 116 3.59 -2.36 18.68
C GLU A 116 3.07 -1.14 17.88
N THR A 117 3.67 -0.85 16.72
CA THR A 117 3.33 0.31 15.89
C THR A 117 2.14 0.07 14.97
N GLU A 118 1.60 -1.15 14.94
CA GLU A 118 0.40 -1.48 14.18
C GLU A 118 -0.57 -2.42 14.88
N MET A 119 -1.83 -2.34 14.44
CA MET A 119 -2.91 -3.28 14.74
C MET A 119 -3.60 -3.72 13.45
N ILE A 120 -4.24 -4.88 13.51
CA ILE A 120 -4.96 -5.46 12.38
C ILE A 120 -6.45 -5.46 12.69
N LEU A 121 -7.23 -4.81 11.84
CA LEU A 121 -8.68 -4.87 11.84
C LEU A 121 -9.16 -5.93 10.84
N ARG A 122 -10.05 -6.81 11.28
CA ARG A 122 -10.73 -7.79 10.43
C ARG A 122 -12.24 -7.65 10.58
N ALA A 123 -12.93 -7.50 9.47
CA ALA A 123 -14.38 -7.55 9.41
C ALA A 123 -14.83 -8.95 8.95
N ASP A 124 -15.88 -9.49 9.58
CA ASP A 124 -16.47 -10.77 9.21
C ASP A 124 -17.18 -10.65 7.87
N GLY A 125 -17.04 -11.69 7.03
CA GLY A 125 -17.57 -11.70 5.66
C GLY A 125 -16.69 -10.99 4.63
N GLU A 126 -15.70 -10.20 5.05
CA GLU A 126 -14.78 -9.52 4.15
C GLU A 126 -13.51 -10.32 3.87
N ARG A 127 -13.06 -10.30 2.61
CA ARG A 127 -11.80 -10.94 2.22
C ARG A 127 -10.63 -10.00 2.51
N GLY A 128 -9.80 -10.37 3.49
CA GLY A 128 -8.58 -9.67 3.87
C GLY A 128 -8.68 -9.01 5.24
N HIS A 129 -7.69 -8.18 5.54
CA HIS A 129 -7.61 -7.42 6.78
C HIS A 129 -7.02 -6.04 6.51
N TRP A 130 -7.24 -5.13 7.43
CA TRP A 130 -6.78 -3.76 7.35
C TRP A 130 -5.72 -3.48 8.42
N TYR A 131 -4.70 -2.74 8.04
CA TYR A 131 -3.63 -2.34 8.95
C TYR A 131 -3.92 -0.95 9.50
N ILE A 132 -3.91 -0.81 10.82
CA ILE A 132 -3.99 0.45 11.54
C ILE A 132 -2.56 0.76 11.99
N GLY A 133 -1.93 1.75 11.35
CA GLY A 133 -0.63 2.26 11.78
C GLY A 133 -0.79 3.33 12.86
N PHE A 134 0.07 3.31 13.87
CA PHE A 134 0.09 4.29 14.96
C PHE A 134 1.24 5.29 14.84
N GLU A 135 2.16 5.12 13.89
CA GLU A 135 3.25 6.06 13.64
C GLU A 135 2.68 7.43 13.27
N ASP A 136 3.10 8.45 14.02
CA ASP A 136 2.60 9.83 13.91
C ASP A 136 1.06 9.96 13.98
N ALA A 137 0.39 9.03 14.66
CA ALA A 137 -1.06 9.04 14.76
C ALA A 137 -1.61 10.28 15.46
N VAL A 138 -2.72 10.78 14.92
CA VAL A 138 -3.50 11.87 15.49
C VAL A 138 -4.81 11.29 16.00
N VAL A 139 -4.97 11.26 17.32
CA VAL A 139 -6.20 10.80 17.97
C VAL A 139 -6.93 12.02 18.52
N ASN A 140 -8.20 12.18 18.14
CA ASN A 140 -9.03 13.31 18.56
C ASN A 140 -8.37 14.70 18.32
N GLY A 141 -7.64 14.83 17.21
CA GLY A 141 -6.96 16.07 16.82
C GLY A 141 -5.62 16.33 17.51
N ARG A 142 -5.13 15.41 18.35
CA ARG A 142 -3.84 15.54 19.04
C ARG A 142 -2.87 14.46 18.61
N ARG A 143 -1.61 14.84 18.39
CA ARG A 143 -0.52 13.86 18.23
C ARG A 143 -0.29 13.18 19.56
N VAL A 144 -0.27 11.86 19.54
CA VAL A 144 -0.12 11.01 20.73
C VAL A 144 1.05 10.06 20.54
N ALA A 145 1.67 9.63 21.64
CA ALA A 145 2.70 8.61 21.60
C ALA A 145 2.10 7.25 21.20
N LEU A 146 2.90 6.40 20.54
CA LEU A 146 2.48 5.08 20.06
C LEU A 146 1.70 4.24 21.09
N PRO A 147 2.17 4.07 22.35
CA PRO A 147 1.47 3.23 23.32
C PRO A 147 0.13 3.84 23.73
N GLN A 148 0.05 5.18 23.78
CA GLN A 148 -1.16 5.90 24.12
C GLN A 148 -2.20 5.79 23.01
N ALA A 149 -1.80 5.97 21.75
CA ALA A 149 -2.69 5.83 20.59
C ALA A 149 -3.36 4.45 20.57
N ARG A 150 -2.58 3.40 20.80
CA ARG A 150 -3.06 2.01 20.88
C ARG A 150 -4.06 1.81 22.01
N ALA A 151 -3.74 2.34 23.20
CA ALA A 151 -4.60 2.23 24.37
C ALA A 151 -5.94 2.95 24.17
N GLU A 152 -5.94 4.13 23.55
CA GLU A 152 -7.15 4.88 23.24
C GLU A 152 -8.06 4.13 22.25
N VAL A 153 -7.47 3.55 21.19
CA VAL A 153 -8.24 2.72 20.24
C VAL A 153 -8.85 1.50 20.90
N LEU A 154 -8.09 0.77 21.72
CA LEU A 154 -8.58 -0.42 22.42
C LEU A 154 -9.69 -0.08 23.43
N ALA A 155 -9.52 1.01 24.17
CA ALA A 155 -10.51 1.42 25.15
C ALA A 155 -11.84 1.81 24.50
N GLU A 156 -11.77 2.56 23.40
CA GLU A 156 -12.94 2.90 22.61
C GLU A 156 -13.58 1.64 22.01
N TRP A 157 -12.78 0.65 21.59
CA TRP A 157 -13.29 -0.61 21.04
C TRP A 157 -14.07 -1.45 22.07
N GLU A 158 -13.58 -1.56 23.30
CA GLU A 158 -14.14 -2.43 24.35
C GLU A 158 -15.28 -1.79 25.18
N ASN A 159 -15.78 -0.60 24.81
CA ASN A 159 -16.80 0.13 25.58
C ASN A 159 -16.34 0.53 27.02
N LYS A 160 -15.03 0.69 27.27
CA LYS A 160 -14.56 1.16 28.58
C LYS A 160 -14.14 2.63 28.48
N PRO A 161 -14.82 3.57 29.17
CA PRO A 161 -14.27 4.92 29.31
C PRO A 161 -12.90 4.82 29.99
N VAL A 162 -11.88 5.44 29.38
CA VAL A 162 -10.52 5.53 29.92
C VAL A 162 -10.52 6.43 31.15
N ALA A 163 -10.91 5.86 32.28
CA ALA A 163 -10.47 6.34 33.58
C ALA A 163 -9.39 5.37 34.06
N ASN A 164 -8.13 5.80 33.95
CA ASN A 164 -6.96 5.22 34.60
C ASN A 164 -6.64 3.75 34.26
N PHE A 165 -6.07 3.51 33.08
CA PHE A 165 -5.33 2.28 32.79
C PHE A 165 -3.83 2.56 32.64
N VAL A 166 -3.19 2.91 33.76
CA VAL A 166 -1.82 2.42 34.01
C VAL A 166 -1.97 1.06 34.66
N SER A 167 -2.41 0.05 33.90
CA SER A 167 -2.14 -1.32 34.29
C SER A 167 -1.00 -1.80 33.43
N LYS A 168 0.17 -1.98 34.06
CA LYS A 168 1.27 -2.76 33.48
C LYS A 168 0.68 -4.01 32.82
N PRO A 169 1.09 -4.38 31.60
CA PRO A 169 0.58 -5.59 30.95
C PRO A 169 0.76 -6.75 31.92
N GLN A 170 -0.34 -7.37 32.35
CA GLN A 170 -0.26 -8.61 33.10
C GLN A 170 0.20 -9.68 32.12
N VAL A 171 1.52 -9.87 32.08
CA VAL A 171 2.12 -11.04 31.45
C VAL A 171 1.57 -12.25 32.19
N LYS A 172 0.60 -12.94 31.60
CA LYS A 172 0.23 -14.29 32.04
C LYS A 172 1.44 -15.18 31.75
N VAL A 173 2.32 -15.30 32.74
CA VAL A 173 3.38 -16.31 32.73
C VAL A 173 2.68 -17.66 32.75
N ASP A 174 2.95 -18.50 31.75
CA ASP A 174 2.46 -19.87 31.71
C ASP A 174 2.86 -20.56 33.02
N SER A 175 1.91 -21.20 33.71
CA SER A 175 2.17 -21.88 34.99
C SER A 175 3.13 -23.06 34.85
N ARG A 176 3.42 -23.50 33.62
CA ARG A 176 4.44 -24.49 33.27
C ARG A 176 5.85 -23.92 33.20
N TRP A 177 5.99 -22.59 33.13
CA TRP A 177 7.26 -21.90 33.04
C TRP A 177 7.88 -21.69 34.44
N LYS A 178 8.81 -22.56 34.83
CA LYS A 178 9.47 -22.49 36.15
C LYS A 178 10.70 -21.57 36.19
N SER A 179 11.41 -21.43 35.07
CA SER A 179 12.56 -20.51 34.95
C SER A 179 12.95 -20.29 33.49
N GLY A 180 13.49 -19.10 33.22
CA GLY A 180 14.09 -18.70 31.96
C GLY A 180 14.69 -17.29 32.09
N PRO A 181 15.52 -16.83 31.15
CA PRO A 181 16.26 -15.59 31.32
C PRO A 181 15.30 -14.40 31.43
N ILE A 182 15.24 -13.79 32.62
CA ILE A 182 14.50 -12.55 32.87
C ILE A 182 15.30 -11.45 32.18
N ARG A 183 14.74 -10.83 31.12
CA ARG A 183 15.20 -9.51 30.69
C ARG A 183 14.93 -8.55 31.83
N ARG A 184 15.93 -8.29 32.66
CA ARG A 184 15.91 -7.16 33.58
C ARG A 184 15.82 -5.92 32.70
N ALA A 185 14.71 -5.19 32.80
CA ALA A 185 14.68 -3.82 32.32
C ALA A 185 15.78 -3.08 33.06
N GLY A 186 16.87 -2.75 32.34
CA GLY A 186 17.99 -2.03 32.90
C GLY A 186 17.51 -0.65 33.35
N GLY A 187 17.64 -0.38 34.64
CA GLY A 187 17.54 0.96 35.20
C GLY A 187 18.92 1.61 35.23
N ASN A 188 19.09 2.66 34.44
CA ASN A 188 19.48 4.01 34.82
C ASN A 188 19.74 4.83 33.55
#